data_AF-F0GEC0-F1
#
_entry.id   AF-F0GEC0-F1
#
_cell.length_a   1.000
_cell.length_b   1.000
_cell.length_c   1.000
_cell.angle_alpha   90.00
_cell.angle_beta   90.00
_cell.angle_gamma   90.00
#
_symmetry.space_group_name_H-M   'P 1'
#
loop_
_entity.id
_entity.type
_entity.pdbx_description
1 polymer ?
#
loop_
_entity_poly.entity_id
_entity_poly.type
_entity_poly.pdbx_seq_one_letter_code
_entity_poly.pdbx_strand_id
1 'polypeptide(L)'
;NVRELRNALERAFILADEQIELQLPRRQTPREEVRHNAMTLQIGATLAHTQQRFIVASLRHYNGDKPRTAKALGISLKTLYNRLALLPEHERGGAVGAADTHATNPSTQ
;
A
#
# COMPACT_ATOMS: atom_id res chain seq x y z
N ASN A 1 -10.09 -8.99 -21.88
CA ASN A 1 -9.67 -8.87 -23.30
C ASN A 1 -10.32 -9.99 -24.11
N VAL A 2 -10.71 -9.78 -25.38
CA VAL A 2 -11.39 -10.81 -26.20
C VAL A 2 -10.52 -12.08 -26.37
N ARG A 3 -9.19 -11.90 -26.44
CA ARG A 3 -8.23 -13.02 -26.52
C ARG A 3 -8.18 -13.85 -25.23
N GLU A 4 -8.31 -13.22 -24.06
CA GLU A 4 -8.33 -13.90 -22.76
C GLU A 4 -9.59 -14.77 -22.61
N LEU A 5 -10.73 -14.25 -23.07
CA LEU A 5 -12.00 -14.98 -23.03
C LEU A 5 -11.94 -16.25 -23.91
N ARG A 6 -11.40 -16.13 -25.14
CA ARG A 6 -11.20 -17.28 -26.03
C ARG A 6 -10.34 -18.36 -25.38
N ASN A 7 -9.19 -17.98 -24.80
CA ASN A 7 -8.29 -18.92 -24.15
C ASN A 7 -8.92 -19.61 -22.94
N ALA A 8 -9.75 -18.89 -22.17
CA ALA A 8 -10.48 -19.47 -21.04
C ALA A 8 -11.55 -20.47 -21.50
N LEU A 9 -12.26 -20.14 -22.57
CA LEU A 9 -13.29 -21.00 -23.18
C LEU A 9 -12.68 -22.28 -23.77
N GLU A 10 -11.57 -22.17 -24.50
CA GLU A 10 -10.86 -23.32 -25.09
C GLU A 10 -10.39 -24.30 -24.01
N ARG A 11 -9.83 -23.77 -22.91
CA ARG A 11 -9.42 -24.61 -21.78
C ARG A 11 -10.60 -25.27 -21.09
N ALA A 12 -11.68 -24.52 -20.83
CA ALA A 12 -12.88 -25.08 -20.22
C ALA A 12 -13.51 -26.17 -21.10
N PHE A 13 -13.45 -26.02 -22.43
CA PHE A 13 -13.92 -27.05 -23.37
C PHE A 13 -13.05 -28.31 -23.37
N ILE A 14 -11.72 -28.18 -23.26
CA ILE A 14 -10.81 -29.34 -23.18
C ILE A 14 -10.99 -30.11 -21.86
N LEU A 15 -11.27 -29.40 -20.77
CA LEU A 15 -11.35 -29.95 -19.41
C LEU A 15 -12.76 -30.43 -19.01
N ALA A 16 -13.80 -30.01 -19.72
CA ALA A 16 -15.18 -30.38 -19.44
C ALA A 16 -15.53 -31.73 -20.07
N ASP A 17 -16.06 -32.65 -19.27
CA ASP A 17 -16.56 -33.95 -19.73
C ASP A 17 -18.02 -33.81 -20.22
N GLU A 18 -18.93 -33.35 -19.36
CA GLU A 18 -20.36 -33.19 -19.68
C GLU A 18 -20.89 -31.76 -19.54
N GLN A 19 -20.31 -30.95 -18.64
CA GLN A 19 -20.71 -29.56 -18.41
C GLN A 19 -19.51 -28.63 -18.37
N ILE A 20 -19.61 -27.52 -19.11
CA ILE A 20 -18.58 -26.48 -19.14
C ILE A 20 -18.77 -25.58 -17.91
N GLU A 21 -18.04 -25.87 -16.83
CA GLU A 21 -17.86 -24.91 -15.75
C GLU A 21 -16.76 -23.90 -16.11
N LEU A 22 -17.16 -22.69 -16.47
CA LEU A 22 -16.22 -21.62 -16.76
C LEU A 22 -15.71 -21.00 -15.46
N GLN A 23 -14.67 -21.60 -14.89
CA GLN A 23 -13.84 -20.98 -13.86
C GLN A 23 -13.01 -19.86 -14.51
N LEU A 24 -13.62 -18.69 -14.69
CA LEU A 24 -12.87 -17.50 -15.09
C LEU A 24 -11.76 -17.29 -14.07
N PRO A 25 -10.47 -17.27 -14.48
CA PRO A 25 -9.41 -16.92 -13.56
C PRO A 25 -9.76 -15.54 -13.02
N ARG A 26 -10.11 -15.47 -11.73
CA ARG A 26 -10.34 -14.21 -11.04
C ARG A 26 -9.17 -13.33 -11.42
N ARG A 27 -9.45 -12.20 -12.06
CA ARG A 27 -8.44 -11.19 -12.40
C ARG A 27 -7.62 -11.04 -11.14
N GLN A 28 -6.41 -11.58 -11.14
CA GLN A 28 -5.51 -11.45 -10.02
C GLN A 28 -5.25 -9.95 -10.00
N THR A 29 -5.99 -9.22 -9.18
CA THR A 29 -5.55 -7.91 -8.72
C THR A 29 -4.10 -8.17 -8.32
N PRO A 30 -3.13 -7.44 -8.91
CA PRO A 30 -1.73 -7.61 -8.56
C PRO A 30 -1.73 -7.72 -7.05
N ARG A 31 -1.30 -8.87 -6.52
CA ARG A 31 -1.21 -9.05 -5.09
C ARG A 31 -0.28 -7.90 -4.72
N GLU A 32 -0.83 -6.84 -4.13
CA GLU A 32 -0.04 -5.94 -3.34
C GLU A 32 0.50 -6.88 -2.29
N GLU A 33 1.68 -7.44 -2.56
CA GLU A 33 2.56 -7.89 -1.51
C GLU A 33 2.62 -6.67 -0.63
N VAL A 34 1.81 -6.70 0.44
CA VAL A 34 1.79 -5.69 1.47
C VAL A 34 3.18 -5.79 2.06
N ARG A 35 4.13 -5.11 1.43
CA ARG A 35 5.47 -4.97 1.94
C ARG A 35 5.24 -4.14 3.18
N HIS A 36 5.19 -4.82 4.32
CA HIS A 36 4.84 -4.27 5.63
C HIS A 36 5.76 -3.12 6.09
N ASN A 37 6.69 -2.68 5.23
CA ASN A 37 7.51 -1.49 5.40
C ASN A 37 7.99 -0.89 4.06
N ALA A 38 7.18 -0.94 2.98
CA ALA A 38 7.51 -0.26 1.73
C ALA A 38 6.47 0.80 1.37
N MET A 39 6.96 1.93 0.87
CA MET A 39 6.15 2.97 0.27
C MET A 39 6.29 2.90 -1.24
N THR A 40 5.16 2.94 -1.94
CA THR A 40 5.12 3.13 -3.40
C THR A 40 5.16 4.62 -3.72
N LEU A 41 6.14 5.03 -4.53
CA LEU A 41 6.30 6.38 -5.02
C LEU A 41 5.98 6.41 -6.52
N GLN A 42 5.13 7.36 -6.93
CA GLN A 42 4.78 7.57 -8.33
C GLN A 42 5.93 8.27 -9.05
N ILE A 43 6.42 7.69 -10.15
CA ILE A 43 7.41 8.34 -11.02
C ILE A 43 6.75 9.55 -11.68
N GLY A 44 7.42 10.71 -11.62
CA GLY A 44 6.88 11.99 -12.10
C GLY A 44 6.40 12.93 -10.98
N ALA A 45 6.29 12.45 -9.74
CA ALA A 45 6.08 13.32 -8.59
C ALA A 45 7.31 14.21 -8.34
N THR A 46 7.08 15.43 -7.87
CA THR A 46 8.18 16.33 -7.50
C THR A 46 8.97 15.74 -6.32
N LEU A 47 10.29 16.01 -6.29
CA LEU A 47 11.13 15.55 -5.19
C LEU A 47 10.62 16.04 -3.84
N ALA A 48 10.13 17.29 -3.78
CA ALA A 48 9.58 17.87 -2.56
C ALA A 48 8.38 17.06 -2.05
N HIS A 49 7.44 16.71 -2.92
CA HIS A 49 6.25 15.93 -2.55
C HIS A 49 6.62 14.51 -2.12
N THR A 50 7.52 13.86 -2.86
CA THR A 50 8.05 12.53 -2.53
C THR A 50 8.73 12.53 -1.16
N GLN A 51 9.58 13.52 -0.89
CA GLN A 51 10.28 13.67 0.38
C GLN A 51 9.31 13.90 1.55
N GLN A 52 8.29 14.74 1.35
CA GLN A 52 7.23 14.97 2.34
C GLN A 52 6.49 13.67 2.68
N ARG A 53 6.03 12.93 1.68
CA ARG A 53 5.36 11.64 1.91
C ARG A 53 6.27 10.67 2.67
N PHE A 54 7.53 10.59 2.27
CA PHE A 54 8.52 9.72 2.92
C PHE A 54 8.73 10.04 4.40
N ILE A 55 8.82 11.32 4.76
CA ILE A 55 8.94 11.76 6.16
C ILE A 55 7.71 11.34 6.97
N VAL A 56 6.50 11.57 6.44
CA VAL A 56 5.25 11.23 7.13
C VAL A 56 5.12 9.73 7.36
N ALA A 57 5.40 8.91 6.35
CA ALA A 57 5.34 7.46 6.54
C ALA A 57 6.42 6.94 7.49
N SER A 58 7.62 7.53 7.46
CA SER A 58 8.67 7.19 8.41
C SER A 58 8.23 7.52 9.85
N LEU A 59 7.60 8.68 10.07
CA LEU A 59 7.02 9.02 11.37
C LEU A 59 5.95 8.01 11.80
N ARG A 60 5.07 7.57 10.90
CA ARG A 60 4.07 6.53 11.20
C ARG A 60 4.73 5.20 11.55
N HIS A 61 5.76 4.82 10.81
CA HIS A 61 6.52 3.59 11.06
C HIS A 61 7.20 3.58 12.44
N TYR A 62 7.67 4.73 12.91
CA TYR A 62 8.28 4.89 14.23
C TYR A 62 7.31 5.40 15.31
N ASN A 63 5.99 5.23 15.13
CA ASN A 63 4.96 5.64 16.11
C ASN A 63 5.04 7.13 16.54
N GLY A 64 5.50 8.01 15.65
CA GLY A 64 5.63 9.44 15.93
C GLY A 64 6.91 9.84 16.68
N ASP A 65 7.84 8.90 16.91
CA ASP A 65 9.14 9.18 17.52
C ASP A 65 10.03 9.99 16.56
N LYS A 66 10.01 11.32 16.75
CA LYS A 66 10.75 12.29 15.96
C LYS A 66 12.28 12.08 16.02
N PRO A 67 12.93 11.90 17.19
CA PRO A 67 14.38 11.64 17.23
C PRO A 67 14.77 10.33 16.56
N ARG A 68 14.00 9.25 16.77
CA ARG A 68 14.26 7.98 16.10
C ARG A 68 14.08 8.08 14.58
N THR A 69 13.05 8.78 14.14
CA THR A 69 12.79 9.03 12.71
C THR A 69 13.90 9.87 12.07
N ALA A 70 14.35 10.94 12.72
CA ALA A 70 15.45 11.77 12.21
C ALA A 70 16.74 10.96 12.06
N LYS A 71 17.07 10.12 13.05
CA LYS A 71 18.22 9.21 13.02
C LYS A 71 18.11 8.20 11.88
N ALA A 72 16.93 7.61 11.68
CA ALA A 72 16.68 6.66 10.60
C ALA A 72 16.76 7.29 9.21
N LEU A 73 16.33 8.55 9.08
CA LEU A 73 16.42 9.33 7.84
C LEU A 73 17.82 9.92 7.59
N GLY A 74 18.74 9.85 8.56
CA GLY A 74 20.07 10.44 8.45
C GLY A 74 20.09 11.97 8.46
N ILE A 75 19.06 12.61 9.02
CA ILE A 75 18.93 14.08 9.09
C ILE A 75 18.94 14.57 10.53
N SER A 76 19.27 15.85 10.73
CA SER A 76 19.16 16.47 12.05
C SER A 76 17.69 16.63 12.47
N LEU A 77 17.44 16.62 13.79
CA LEU A 77 16.13 16.93 14.35
C LEU A 77 15.60 18.30 13.88
N LYS A 78 16.46 19.31 13.84
CA LYS A 78 16.11 20.66 13.35
C LYS A 78 15.65 20.61 11.90
N THR A 79 16.33 19.85 11.05
CA THR A 79 15.93 19.65 9.65
C THR A 79 14.57 18.96 9.58
N LEU A 80 14.32 17.93 10.39
CA LEU A 80 13.04 17.25 10.45
C LEU A 80 11.91 18.22 10.86
N TYR A 81 12.12 19.03 11.90
CA TYR A 81 11.15 20.04 12.34
C TYR A 81 10.87 21.10 11.28
N ASN A 82 11.91 21.63 10.63
CA ASN A 82 11.74 22.60 9.55
C ASN A 82 10.90 22.03 8.39
N ARG A 83 11.13 20.75 8.05
CA ARG A 83 10.34 20.06 7.01
C ARG A 83 8.90 19.82 7.45
N LEU A 84 8.67 19.48 8.71
CA LEU A 84 7.32 19.30 9.26
C LEU A 84 6.56 20.62 9.39
N ALA A 85 7.24 21.72 9.73
CA ALA A 85 6.67 23.05 9.84
C ALA A 85 6.10 23.55 8.50
N LEU A 86 6.76 23.17 7.40
CA LEU A 86 6.32 23.47 6.03
C LEU A 86 5.14 22.60 5.55
N LEU A 87 4.79 21.52 6.28
CA LEU A 87 3.62 20.70 5.97
C LEU A 87 2.33 21.37 6.48
N PRO A 88 1.25 21.41 5.66
CA PRO A 88 -0.07 21.83 6.13
C PRO A 88 -0.60 20.89 7.24
N GLU A 89 -1.26 21.48 8.24
CA GLU A 89 -1.70 20.82 9.50
C GLU A 89 -2.53 19.54 9.28
N HIS A 90 -3.25 19.44 8.15
CA HIS A 90 -4.13 18.31 7.85
C HIS A 90 -3.40 16.96 7.72
N GLU A 91 -2.10 16.93 7.42
CA GLU A 91 -1.32 15.68 7.36
C GLU A 91 -0.64 15.30 8.69
N ARG A 92 -0.60 16.22 9.67
CA ARG A 92 -0.06 15.94 11.02
C ARG A 92 -1.06 15.17 11.88
N GLY A 93 -2.37 15.40 11.70
CA GLY A 93 -3.44 14.78 12.49
C GLY A 93 -3.97 13.43 11.96
N GLY A 94 -3.79 13.13 10.67
CA GLY A 94 -4.30 11.90 10.05
C GLY A 94 -3.51 10.62 10.35
N ALA A 95 -2.52 10.66 11.25
CA ALA A 95 -1.63 9.54 11.56
C ALA A 95 -2.22 8.53 12.57
N VAL A 96 -3.38 8.83 13.20
CA VAL A 96 -3.99 7.97 14.24
C VAL A 96 -5.26 7.25 13.75
N GLY A 97 -5.88 7.64 12.62
CA GLY A 97 -7.25 7.21 12.27
C GLY A 97 -7.43 6.12 11.21
N ALA A 98 -6.37 5.52 10.65
CA ALA A 98 -6.49 4.57 9.53
C ALA A 98 -6.06 3.12 9.84
N ALA A 99 -5.71 2.81 11.10
CA ALA A 99 -5.25 1.47 11.49
C ALA A 99 -6.34 0.60 12.16
N ASP A 100 -7.50 1.17 12.52
CA ASP A 100 -8.48 0.49 13.40
C ASP A 100 -9.72 -0.03 12.64
N THR A 101 -9.56 -0.75 11.53
CA THR A 101 -10.69 -1.50 10.92
C THR A 101 -10.41 -2.99 10.71
N HIS A 102 -9.41 -3.54 11.40
CA HIS A 102 -9.19 -4.98 11.40
C HIS A 102 -9.27 -5.57 12.82
N ALA A 103 -10.44 -5.42 13.44
CA ALA A 103 -10.83 -6.25 14.57
C ALA A 103 -11.66 -7.44 14.07
N THR A 104 -10.97 -8.57 13.97
CA THR A 104 -11.40 -9.88 14.46
C THR A 104 -12.70 -10.47 13.89
N ASN A 105 -12.55 -11.34 12.90
CA ASN A 105 -13.42 -12.52 12.83
C ASN A 105 -12.57 -13.78 12.64
N PRO A 106 -12.45 -14.63 13.67
CA PRO A 106 -12.14 -16.03 13.49
C PRO A 106 -13.38 -16.87 13.82
N SER A 107 -14.06 -17.32 12.76
CA SER A 107 -14.80 -18.58 12.82
C SER A 107 -13.80 -19.71 13.07
N THR A 108 -13.99 -20.47 14.15
CA THR A 108 -13.66 -21.91 14.35
C THR A 108 -14.16 -22.20 15.78
N GLN A 109 -15.26 -22.91 15.99
CA GLN A 109 -15.53 -24.31 15.66
C GLN A 109 -17.03 -24.55 15.54
#